data_AF-A0AAW6JF28-F1
#
_entry.id   AF-A0AAW6JF28-F1
#
_cell.length_a   1.000
_cell.length_b   1.000
_cell.length_c   1.000
_cell.angle_alpha   90.00
_cell.angle_beta   90.00
_cell.angle_gamma   90.00
#
_symmetry.space_group_name_H-M   'P 1'
#
loop_
_entity.id
_entity.type
_entity.pdbx_description
1 polymer ?
#
loop_
_entity_poly.entity_id
_entity_poly.type
_entity_poly.pdbx_seq_one_letter_code
_entity_poly.pdbx_strand_id
1 'polypeptide(L)'
;MVAAAMFCISEKVSYETALWWAITTATTIGYGDVIPKTGIGRAAAIVLMLLGIGFIGMLTSTITEFFAKKDERKISAQLVKIQHENRQLKAELDEIKRLIKKNKR
;
A
#
# COMPACT_ATOMS: atom_id res chain seq x y z
N MET A 1 9.01 16.15 -14.75
CA MET A 1 9.28 16.95 -15.98
C MET A 1 8.54 18.28 -16.00
N VAL A 2 7.22 18.31 -15.79
CA VAL A 2 6.45 19.58 -15.74
C VAL A 2 6.93 20.51 -14.62
N ALA A 3 7.12 19.99 -13.39
CA ALA A 3 7.65 20.78 -12.28
C ALA A 3 9.06 21.34 -12.55
N ALA A 4 9.93 20.55 -13.21
CA ALA A 4 11.27 21.00 -13.62
C ALA A 4 11.19 22.11 -14.68
N ALA A 5 10.28 22.02 -15.65
CA ALA A 5 10.08 23.06 -16.65
C ALA A 5 9.57 24.36 -16.03
N MET A 6 8.57 24.29 -15.13
CA MET A 6 8.08 25.47 -14.39
C MET A 6 9.19 26.10 -13.54
N PHE A 7 9.99 25.27 -12.86
CA PHE A 7 11.11 25.73 -12.04
C PHE A 7 12.21 26.39 -12.89
N CYS A 8 12.59 25.78 -14.02
CA CYS A 8 13.57 26.30 -14.96
C CYS A 8 13.20 27.71 -15.45
N ILE A 9 11.95 27.89 -15.90
CA ILE A 9 11.45 29.17 -16.41
C ILE A 9 11.38 30.21 -15.29
N SER A 10 10.93 29.81 -14.10
CA SER A 10 10.72 30.72 -12.96
C SER A 10 12.03 31.18 -12.32
N GLU A 11 12.98 30.27 -12.13
CA GLU A 11 14.27 30.54 -11.45
C GLU A 11 15.39 30.90 -12.43
N LYS A 12 15.13 30.84 -13.75
CA LYS A 12 16.11 31.10 -14.83
C LYS A 12 17.38 30.25 -14.69
N VAL A 13 17.24 29.01 -14.25
CA VAL A 13 18.32 28.02 -14.15
C VAL A 13 18.37 27.13 -15.39
N SER A 14 19.49 26.45 -15.61
CA SER A 14 19.58 25.45 -16.68
C SER A 14 18.55 24.32 -16.49
N TYR A 15 18.10 23.71 -17.59
CA TYR A 15 17.14 22.61 -17.52
C TYR A 15 17.71 21.40 -16.76
N GLU A 16 19.00 21.12 -16.91
CA GLU A 16 19.69 20.04 -16.19
C GLU A 16 19.63 20.24 -14.68
N THR A 17 19.89 21.47 -14.21
CA THR A 17 19.79 21.84 -12.80
C THR A 17 18.34 21.71 -12.29
N ALA A 18 17.36 22.15 -13.09
CA ALA A 18 15.96 22.01 -12.72
C ALA A 18 15.48 20.56 -12.68
N LEU A 19 16.01 19.71 -13.55
CA LEU A 19 15.73 18.27 -13.56
C LEU A 19 16.36 17.59 -12.34
N TRP A 20 17.61 17.92 -12.03
CA TRP A 20 18.29 17.47 -10.81
C TRP A 20 17.50 17.83 -9.55
N TRP A 21 17.08 19.08 -9.45
CA TRP A 21 16.21 19.53 -8.36
C TRP A 21 14.90 18.74 -8.29
N ALA A 22 14.23 18.51 -9.42
CA ALA A 22 12.98 17.79 -9.45
C ALA A 22 13.14 16.32 -9.04
N ILE A 23 14.23 15.66 -9.46
CA ILE A 23 14.53 14.27 -9.09
C ILE A 23 14.79 14.18 -7.59
N THR A 24 15.73 14.98 -7.07
CA THR A 24 16.11 14.97 -5.66
C THR A 24 14.97 15.35 -4.72
N THR A 25 14.06 16.23 -5.17
CA THR A 25 12.83 16.57 -4.44
C THR A 25 11.81 15.43 -4.48
N ALA A 26 11.60 14.81 -5.65
CA ALA A 26 10.66 13.69 -5.80
C ALA A 26 11.09 12.45 -5.00
N THR A 27 12.39 12.21 -4.88
CA THR A 27 12.95 11.13 -4.05
C THR A 27 13.12 11.51 -2.59
N THR A 28 12.63 12.69 -2.17
CA THR A 28 12.72 13.22 -0.81
C THR A 28 14.16 13.37 -0.26
N ILE A 29 15.17 13.40 -1.13
CA ILE A 29 16.58 13.57 -0.73
C ILE A 29 16.84 15.04 -0.37
N GLY A 30 16.48 15.95 -1.29
CA GLY A 30 16.54 17.40 -1.08
C GLY A 30 17.88 17.93 -0.54
N TYR A 31 18.95 17.82 -1.32
CA TYR A 31 20.29 18.30 -0.90
C TYR A 31 20.35 19.78 -0.51
N GLY A 32 19.41 20.60 -0.98
CA GLY A 32 19.31 22.02 -0.66
C GLY A 32 20.31 22.92 -1.41
N ASP A 33 21.05 22.34 -2.35
CA ASP A 33 21.91 23.02 -3.32
C ASP A 33 21.12 23.91 -4.30
N VAL A 34 19.92 23.46 -4.67
CA VAL A 34 18.99 24.18 -5.54
C VAL A 34 17.65 24.31 -4.82
N ILE A 35 17.18 25.55 -4.63
CA ILE A 35 15.94 25.85 -3.91
C ILE A 35 15.08 26.89 -4.64
N PRO A 36 13.74 26.78 -4.60
CA PRO A 36 12.85 27.75 -5.21
C PRO A 36 12.86 29.08 -4.43
N LYS A 37 13.25 30.17 -5.09
CA LYS A 37 13.26 31.52 -4.52
C LYS A 37 12.00 32.30 -4.90
N THR A 38 11.42 31.99 -6.05
CA THR A 38 10.23 32.65 -6.61
C THR A 38 8.93 32.01 -6.12
N GLY A 39 7.84 32.79 -6.11
CA GLY A 39 6.51 32.29 -5.73
C GLY A 39 6.01 31.15 -6.60
N ILE A 40 6.22 31.24 -7.93
CA ILE A 40 5.84 30.20 -8.89
C ILE A 40 6.70 28.95 -8.70
N GLY A 41 8.01 29.10 -8.50
CA GLY A 41 8.91 27.98 -8.19
C GLY A 41 8.49 27.24 -6.92
N ARG A 42 8.07 27.97 -5.87
CA ARG A 42 7.54 27.39 -4.64
C ARG A 42 6.22 26.66 -4.84
N ALA A 43 5.31 27.20 -5.65
CA ALA A 43 4.07 26.51 -5.99
C ALA A 43 4.33 25.19 -6.74
N ALA A 44 5.26 25.19 -7.70
CA ALA A 44 5.68 23.98 -8.40
C ALA A 44 6.31 22.95 -7.44
N ALA A 45 7.10 23.41 -6.46
CA ALA A 45 7.67 22.56 -5.42
C ALA A 45 6.59 21.89 -4.55
N ILE A 46 5.59 22.65 -4.10
CA ILE A 46 4.48 22.13 -3.29
C ILE A 46 3.74 21.03 -4.07
N VAL A 47 3.39 21.29 -5.33
CA VAL A 47 2.70 20.30 -6.18
C VAL A 47 3.57 19.05 -6.35
N LEU A 48 4.86 19.21 -6.60
CA LEU A 48 5.79 18.08 -6.75
C LEU A 48 5.86 17.23 -5.47
N MET A 49 5.93 17.87 -4.30
CA MET A 49 5.99 17.18 -3.01
C MET A 49 4.70 16.40 -2.73
N LEU A 50 3.52 16.98 -2.99
CA LEU A 50 2.24 16.30 -2.83
C LEU A 50 2.13 15.07 -3.73
N LEU A 51 2.58 15.19 -4.99
CA LEU A 51 2.63 14.07 -5.93
C LEU A 51 3.61 12.98 -5.45
N GLY A 52 4.76 13.36 -4.90
CA GLY A 52 5.74 12.42 -4.36
C GLY A 52 5.16 11.58 -3.22
N ILE A 53 4.52 12.22 -2.23
CA ILE A 53 3.88 11.53 -1.10
C ILE A 53 2.73 10.63 -1.59
N GLY A 54 1.89 11.14 -2.49
CA GLY A 54 0.79 10.37 -3.08
C GLY A 54 1.29 9.13 -3.84
N PHE A 55 2.39 9.26 -4.57
CA PHE A 55 2.99 8.16 -5.30
C PHE A 55 3.53 7.06 -4.36
N ILE A 56 4.28 7.43 -3.32
CA ILE A 56 4.77 6.47 -2.32
C ILE A 56 3.59 5.78 -1.59
N GLY A 57 2.55 6.54 -1.24
CA GLY A 57 1.33 6.00 -0.65
C GLY A 57 0.63 4.97 -1.53
N MET A 58 0.50 5.27 -2.84
CA MET A 58 -0.08 4.34 -3.81
C MET A 58 0.74 3.05 -3.96
N LEU A 59 2.07 3.16 -4.03
CA LEU A 59 2.95 1.99 -4.06
C LEU A 59 2.78 1.14 -2.80
N THR A 60 2.74 1.78 -1.64
CA THR A 60 2.53 1.11 -0.35
C THR A 60 1.18 0.40 -0.28
N SER A 61 0.11 1.04 -0.76
CA SER A 61 -1.24 0.44 -0.83
C SER A 61 -1.22 -0.81 -1.70
N THR A 62 -0.63 -0.72 -2.89
CA THR A 62 -0.56 -1.84 -3.85
C THR A 62 0.18 -3.04 -3.25
N ILE A 63 1.31 -2.79 -2.58
CA ILE A 63 2.08 -3.83 -1.90
C ILE A 63 1.25 -4.42 -0.74
N THR A 64 0.64 -3.57 0.08
CA THR A 64 -0.19 -4.00 1.21
C THR A 64 -1.35 -4.90 0.76
N GLU A 65 -2.05 -4.52 -0.31
CA GLU A 65 -3.13 -5.34 -0.91
C GLU A 65 -2.61 -6.67 -1.44
N PHE A 66 -1.42 -6.71 -2.04
CA PHE A 66 -0.82 -7.95 -2.51
C PHE A 66 -0.56 -8.93 -1.37
N PHE A 67 -0.01 -8.45 -0.26
CA PHE A 67 0.21 -9.26 0.94
C PHE A 67 -1.11 -9.64 1.63
N ALA A 68 -2.04 -8.69 1.79
CA ALA A 68 -3.36 -8.94 2.38
C ALA A 68 -4.13 -10.03 1.62
N LYS A 69 -4.16 -9.99 0.28
CA LYS A 69 -4.78 -11.04 -0.55
C LYS A 69 -4.15 -12.42 -0.35
N LYS A 70 -2.85 -12.49 -0.05
CA LYS A 70 -2.16 -13.75 0.24
C LYS A 70 -2.61 -14.32 1.58
N ASP A 71 -2.77 -13.46 2.58
CA ASP A 71 -3.21 -13.85 3.92
C ASP A 71 -4.71 -14.20 3.96
N GLU A 72 -5.56 -13.44 3.26
CA GLU A 72 -6.98 -13.76 3.10
C GLU A 72 -7.19 -15.17 2.52
N ARG A 73 -6.47 -15.53 1.46
CA ARG A 73 -6.55 -16.88 0.88
C ARG A 73 -6.18 -17.99 1.88
N LYS A 74 -5.15 -17.77 2.71
CA LYS A 74 -4.76 -18.73 3.75
C LYS A 74 -5.83 -18.85 4.82
N ILE A 75 -6.35 -17.73 5.30
CA ILE A 75 -7.41 -17.68 6.31
C ILE A 75 -8.66 -18.38 5.77
N SER A 76 -9.11 -18.09 4.56
CA SER A 76 -10.26 -18.77 3.94
C SER A 76 -10.05 -20.27 3.82
N ALA A 77 -8.85 -20.73 3.42
CA ALA A 77 -8.53 -22.16 3.35
C ALA A 77 -8.56 -22.82 4.74
N GLN A 78 -8.07 -22.15 5.79
CA GLN A 78 -8.13 -22.65 7.16
C GLN A 78 -9.57 -22.68 7.70
N LEU A 79 -10.38 -21.67 7.41
CA LEU A 79 -11.79 -21.63 7.80
C LEU A 79 -12.57 -22.81 7.19
N VAL A 80 -12.32 -23.14 5.92
CA VAL A 80 -12.94 -24.30 5.27
C VAL A 80 -12.55 -25.61 5.97
N LYS A 81 -11.28 -25.78 6.36
CA LYS A 81 -10.82 -26.95 7.13
C LYS A 81 -11.50 -27.05 8.49
N ILE A 82 -11.49 -25.95 9.26
CA ILE A 82 -12.13 -25.88 10.58
C ILE A 82 -13.63 -26.16 10.48
N GLN A 83 -14.31 -25.66 9.45
CA GLN A 83 -15.74 -25.96 9.23
C GLN A 83 -15.98 -27.43 8.90
N HIS A 84 -15.08 -28.07 8.16
CA HIS A 84 -15.16 -29.51 7.87
C HIS A 84 -14.98 -30.34 9.14
N GLU A 85 -13.95 -30.06 9.94
CA GLU A 85 -13.69 -30.72 11.22
C GLU A 85 -14.87 -30.55 12.19
N ASN A 86 -15.43 -29.34 12.29
CA ASN A 86 -16.62 -29.10 13.12
C ASN A 86 -17.85 -29.91 12.67
N ARG A 87 -18.03 -30.14 11.36
CA ARG A 87 -19.12 -30.99 10.86
C ARG A 87 -18.90 -32.46 11.22
N GLN A 88 -17.67 -32.95 11.11
CA GLN A 88 -17.32 -34.33 11.51
C GLN A 88 -17.54 -34.55 13.00
N LEU A 89 -17.02 -33.64 13.84
CA LEU A 89 -17.21 -33.70 15.29
C LEU A 89 -18.70 -33.69 15.68
N LYS A 90 -19.53 -32.87 15.00
CA LYS A 90 -20.99 -32.87 15.24
C LYS A 90 -21.63 -34.20 14.86
N ALA A 91 -21.24 -34.81 13.74
CA ALA A 91 -21.77 -36.09 13.31
C ALA A 91 -21.41 -37.22 14.29
N GLU A 92 -20.16 -37.28 14.75
CA GLU A 92 -19.70 -38.24 15.77
C GLU A 92 -20.46 -38.07 17.10
N LEU A 93 -20.67 -36.83 17.54
CA LEU A 93 -21.45 -36.55 18.75
C LEU A 93 -22.90 -37.05 18.62
N ASP A 94 -23.53 -36.86 17.46
CA ASP A 94 -24.88 -37.33 17.22
C ASP A 94 -24.96 -38.86 17.17
N GLU A 95 -23.94 -39.52 16.64
CA GLU A 95 -23.82 -40.98 16.66
C GLU A 95 -23.66 -41.52 18.08
N ILE A 96 -22.72 -40.97 18.86
CA ILE A 96 -22.51 -41.37 20.26
C ILE A 96 -23.79 -41.18 21.07
N LYS A 97 -24.51 -40.06 20.89
CA LYS A 97 -25.81 -39.83 21.55
C LYS A 97 -26.85 -40.88 21.18
N ARG A 98 -26.90 -41.31 19.92
CA ARG A 98 -27.80 -42.39 19.47
C ARG A 98 -27.43 -43.73 20.11
N LEU A 99 -26.14 -44.07 20.18
CA LEU A 99 -25.66 -45.30 20.81
C LEU A 99 -26.01 -45.35 22.30
N ILE A 100 -25.78 -44.26 23.04
CA ILE A 100 -26.15 -44.18 24.47
C ILE A 100 -27.67 -44.34 24.66
N LYS A 101 -28.48 -43.71 23.80
CA LYS A 101 -29.94 -43.84 23.86
C LYS A 101 -30.42 -45.27 23.60
N LYS A 102 -29.74 -46.01 22.72
CA LYS A 102 -30.02 -47.42 22.42
C LYS A 102 -29.61 -48.34 23.57
N ASN A 103 -28.49 -48.08 24.23
CA ASN A 103 -27.98 -48.87 25.35
C ASN A 103 -28.72 -48.65 26.68
N LYS A 104 -29.45 -47.53 26.80
CA LYS A 104 -30.34 -47.24 27.95
C LYS A 104 -31.74 -47.88 27.84
N ARG A 105 -32.06 -48.55 26.72
CA ARG A 105 -33.27 -49.37 26.56
C ARG A 105 -32.93 -50.83 26.79
#